data_AF-A0A975GBS9-F1
#
_entry.id   AF-A0A975GBS9-F1
#
_cell.length_a   1.000
_cell.length_b   1.000
_cell.length_c   1.000
_cell.angle_alpha   90.00
_cell.angle_beta   90.00
_cell.angle_gamma   90.00
#
_symmetry.space_group_name_H-M   'P 1'
#
loop_
_entity.id
_entity.type
_entity.pdbx_description
1 polymer ?
#
loop_
_entity_poly.entity_id
_entity_poly.type
_entity_poly.pdbx_seq_one_letter_code
_entity_poly.pdbx_strand_id
1 'polypeptide(L)'
;MLKADDKLIVNGDVTFGGASTYNYLTNGVIELTGDFYQVGDKYVDSSSYSSSTYSHYADNGYSFCPSGSHKVVFNGTTKQTVNFQKPSNSRFIDIEILNSSFDGVVFDHLDIHGKLIRNNNNVAISYIDNWTLTEDMVIPNSISVNSLLNLNGYTLTVNGDFATATNSGRLQMLKADDKLIVNGDVTFGGASTYNYLTNGVIELTGDFHQVGDKYVDSSSYSSSTYSHYADNGYSFCPSGSHKVVFNGTTKQTVNFQKPSNSRFIDIEILNSSFDGVVFDQATTAYGKLYTSQEIYNTSYQTGSLLTYTEYLDNSYYYFDVKAGMNFIALPNTQDLNISTMENLFPNNITTVWVYNNEEWKGFSTNSEKVSKLTEDNISRIESISKGEGIIINSIVNQTLLFPKGDNYSIKDLNIIENLSSGWHLLGTNKSITVNEIKSLNTNIVSLWSYDTKKWLATATEADFIANITKREITPLESIGSNSAFWVYVK
;
A
#
# COMPACT_ATOMS: atom_id res chain seq x y z
N MET A 1 -0.20 -29.11 -19.61
CA MET A 1 -0.93 -28.95 -18.35
C MET A 1 -2.09 -28.01 -18.61
N LEU A 2 -3.20 -28.58 -19.08
CA LEU A 2 -4.41 -27.87 -19.52
C LEU A 2 -5.57 -28.05 -18.56
N LYS A 3 -5.53 -29.04 -17.67
CA LYS A 3 -6.55 -29.26 -16.64
C LYS A 3 -6.03 -28.81 -15.28
N ALA A 4 -6.94 -28.42 -14.39
CA ALA A 4 -6.59 -27.99 -13.03
C ALA A 4 -5.84 -29.08 -12.23
N ASP A 5 -6.18 -30.36 -12.46
CA ASP A 5 -5.58 -31.49 -11.77
C ASP A 5 -4.25 -31.98 -12.39
N ASP A 6 -3.81 -31.39 -13.50
CA ASP A 6 -2.53 -31.76 -14.10
C ASP A 6 -1.40 -31.39 -13.12
N LYS A 7 -0.58 -32.38 -12.72
CA LYS A 7 0.54 -32.17 -11.79
C LYS A 7 1.82 -32.82 -12.33
N LEU A 8 2.91 -32.05 -12.31
CA LEU A 8 4.27 -32.51 -12.60
C LEU A 8 5.12 -32.32 -11.35
N ILE A 9 5.71 -33.40 -10.85
CA ILE A 9 6.63 -33.37 -9.70
C ILE A 9 8.04 -33.66 -10.20
N VAL A 10 8.99 -32.76 -9.90
CA VAL A 10 10.38 -32.85 -10.32
C VAL A 10 11.29 -32.84 -9.10
N ASN A 11 11.92 -33.98 -8.81
CA ASN A 11 12.87 -34.13 -7.70
C ASN A 11 14.28 -33.66 -8.12
N GLY A 12 14.37 -32.41 -8.60
CA GLY A 12 15.59 -31.83 -9.14
C GLY A 12 15.28 -30.54 -9.89
N ASP A 13 16.20 -30.15 -10.77
CA ASP A 13 16.11 -28.91 -11.52
C ASP A 13 15.09 -29.00 -12.67
N VAL A 14 14.46 -27.87 -12.98
CA VAL A 14 13.57 -27.71 -14.14
C VAL A 14 14.20 -26.72 -15.11
N THR A 15 14.27 -27.10 -16.39
CA THR A 15 14.79 -26.23 -17.45
C THR A 15 13.79 -26.09 -18.58
N PHE A 16 13.44 -24.85 -18.90
CA PHE A 16 12.64 -24.47 -20.07
C PHE A 16 13.52 -23.78 -21.11
N GLY A 17 13.69 -24.39 -22.29
CA GLY A 17 14.41 -23.76 -23.40
C GLY A 17 13.85 -24.04 -24.79
N GLY A 18 12.64 -24.62 -24.85
CA GLY A 18 11.94 -24.98 -26.08
C GLY A 18 11.02 -23.88 -26.61
N ALA A 19 9.99 -24.30 -27.35
CA ALA A 19 8.93 -23.40 -27.82
C ALA A 19 8.11 -22.80 -26.66
N SER A 20 7.35 -21.75 -26.96
CA SER A 20 6.51 -21.09 -25.95
C SER A 20 5.51 -22.03 -25.28
N THR A 21 5.42 -21.93 -23.95
CA THR A 21 4.48 -22.72 -23.14
C THR A 21 3.10 -22.09 -22.98
N TYR A 22 2.82 -20.93 -23.60
CA TYR A 22 1.60 -20.14 -23.38
C TYR A 22 0.30 -20.91 -23.53
N ASN A 23 0.18 -21.74 -24.58
CA ASN A 23 -1.00 -22.57 -24.83
C ASN A 23 -0.91 -23.97 -24.21
N TYR A 24 0.18 -24.30 -23.51
CA TYR A 24 0.48 -25.65 -23.04
C TYR A 24 0.57 -25.75 -21.51
N LEU A 25 0.86 -24.64 -20.83
CA LEU A 25 0.83 -24.49 -19.39
C LEU A 25 -0.23 -23.44 -19.04
N THR A 26 -1.51 -23.80 -19.20
CA THR A 26 -2.65 -22.91 -18.93
C THR A 26 -3.26 -23.16 -17.54
N ASN A 27 -3.07 -24.35 -16.98
CA ASN A 27 -3.55 -24.78 -15.67
C ASN A 27 -2.54 -25.76 -15.06
N GLY A 28 -2.86 -26.30 -13.88
CA GLY A 28 -2.07 -27.35 -13.25
C GLY A 28 -0.85 -26.82 -12.48
N VAL A 29 -0.11 -27.74 -11.88
CA VAL A 29 0.96 -27.45 -10.93
C VAL A 29 2.27 -28.13 -11.29
N ILE A 30 3.35 -27.36 -11.43
CA ILE A 30 4.72 -27.88 -11.42
C ILE A 30 5.28 -27.72 -10.02
N GLU A 31 5.68 -28.82 -9.39
CA GLU A 31 6.34 -28.82 -8.08
C GLU A 31 7.78 -29.30 -8.24
N LEU A 32 8.76 -28.53 -7.75
CA LEU A 32 10.18 -28.84 -7.90
C LEU A 32 10.97 -28.70 -6.59
N THR A 33 11.96 -29.57 -6.40
CA THR A 33 12.88 -29.52 -5.25
C THR A 33 14.25 -28.91 -5.59
N GLY A 34 14.60 -28.78 -6.88
CA GLY A 34 15.84 -28.15 -7.36
C GLY A 34 15.63 -26.76 -7.96
N ASP A 35 16.58 -26.30 -8.75
CA ASP A 35 16.59 -24.96 -9.33
C ASP A 35 15.68 -24.83 -10.57
N PHE A 36 15.23 -23.60 -10.84
CA PHE A 36 14.43 -23.26 -12.02
C PHE A 36 15.25 -22.45 -13.01
N TYR A 37 15.29 -22.94 -14.25
CA TYR A 37 16.01 -22.30 -15.34
C TYR A 37 15.08 -22.06 -16.52
N GLN A 38 15.09 -20.84 -17.02
CA GLN A 38 14.67 -20.54 -18.38
C GLN A 38 15.91 -20.19 -19.19
N VAL A 39 16.20 -21.00 -20.21
CA VAL A 39 17.36 -20.85 -21.08
C VAL A 39 16.89 -20.49 -22.49
N GLY A 40 17.30 -19.33 -22.97
CA GLY A 40 16.84 -18.71 -24.20
C GLY A 40 17.97 -18.52 -25.21
N ASP A 41 18.53 -19.60 -25.74
CA ASP A 41 19.47 -19.52 -26.87
C ASP A 41 18.71 -19.38 -28.19
N LYS A 42 19.08 -18.39 -29.04
CA LYS A 42 18.53 -18.28 -30.41
C LYS A 42 18.61 -19.67 -31.07
N TYR A 43 17.47 -20.31 -31.28
CA TYR A 43 17.41 -21.46 -32.15
C TYR A 43 17.65 -20.91 -33.55
N VAL A 44 18.86 -21.09 -34.09
CA VAL A 44 19.10 -20.86 -35.51
C VAL A 44 18.38 -22.00 -36.21
N ASP A 45 17.13 -21.76 -36.59
CA ASP A 45 16.50 -22.59 -37.61
C ASP A 45 17.36 -22.46 -38.86
N SER A 46 18.09 -23.53 -39.18
CA SER A 46 18.95 -23.62 -40.36
C SER A 46 18.14 -23.82 -41.65
N SER A 47 16.80 -23.72 -41.59
CA SER A 47 15.93 -24.03 -42.72
C SER A 47 15.14 -22.86 -43.33
N SER A 48 15.33 -21.60 -42.93
CA SER A 48 14.54 -20.50 -43.52
C SER A 48 15.36 -19.28 -43.98
N TYR A 49 15.85 -19.36 -45.22
CA TYR A 49 15.90 -18.18 -46.10
C TYR A 49 14.45 -17.80 -46.43
N SER A 50 13.87 -16.85 -45.71
CA SER A 50 12.70 -16.13 -46.24
C SER A 50 12.61 -14.73 -45.67
N SER A 51 12.75 -13.76 -46.57
CA SER A 51 12.40 -12.36 -46.36
C SER A 51 10.89 -12.19 -46.18
N SER A 52 10.52 -11.29 -45.29
CA SER A 52 9.20 -10.67 -45.09
C SER A 52 8.24 -11.36 -44.10
N THR A 53 7.84 -10.55 -43.11
CA THR A 53 6.57 -10.56 -42.36
C THR A 53 6.18 -11.85 -41.61
N TYR A 54 6.23 -11.78 -40.28
CA TYR A 54 5.64 -12.73 -39.32
C TYR A 54 6.37 -14.09 -39.12
N SER A 55 7.46 -14.07 -38.35
CA SER A 55 8.10 -15.28 -37.79
C SER A 55 8.06 -15.23 -36.26
N HIS A 56 6.96 -15.69 -35.64
CA HIS A 56 6.79 -15.70 -34.17
C HIS A 56 7.17 -17.02 -33.47
N TYR A 57 7.88 -17.94 -34.14
CA TYR A 57 8.08 -19.31 -33.60
C TYR A 57 9.53 -19.76 -33.40
N ALA A 58 10.51 -18.85 -33.34
CA ALA A 58 11.89 -19.19 -32.99
C ALA A 58 12.53 -18.29 -31.92
N ASP A 59 11.71 -17.56 -31.14
CA ASP A 59 12.19 -16.86 -29.95
C ASP A 59 11.85 -17.69 -28.69
N ASN A 60 12.83 -18.45 -28.22
CA ASN A 60 12.71 -19.22 -26.99
C ASN A 60 12.82 -18.36 -25.72
N GLY A 61 12.84 -17.02 -25.84
CA GLY A 61 12.61 -16.14 -24.72
C GLY A 61 11.25 -16.31 -24.06
N TYR A 62 10.28 -16.89 -24.78
CA TYR A 62 8.95 -17.24 -24.25
C TYR A 62 8.83 -18.70 -23.80
N SER A 63 9.95 -19.43 -23.70
CA SER A 63 9.97 -20.86 -23.36
C SER A 63 9.35 -21.18 -22.00
N PHE A 64 9.26 -20.20 -21.10
CA PHE A 64 8.39 -20.27 -19.93
C PHE A 64 7.47 -19.06 -19.84
N CYS A 65 6.31 -19.16 -20.50
CA CYS A 65 5.30 -18.10 -20.51
C CYS A 65 3.90 -18.70 -20.27
N PRO A 66 3.66 -19.38 -19.13
CA PRO A 66 2.36 -19.94 -18.79
C PRO A 66 1.23 -18.89 -18.83
N SER A 67 0.00 -19.38 -18.88
CA SER A 67 -1.23 -18.58 -18.86
C SER A 67 -2.28 -19.20 -17.93
N GLY A 68 -3.50 -18.64 -17.90
CA GLY A 68 -4.61 -19.16 -17.11
C GLY A 68 -4.33 -19.16 -15.60
N SER A 69 -4.41 -20.31 -14.95
CA SER A 69 -4.19 -20.47 -13.49
C SER A 69 -3.07 -21.46 -13.17
N HIS A 70 -2.04 -21.54 -14.02
CA HIS A 70 -0.88 -22.41 -13.78
C HIS A 70 -0.09 -21.97 -12.53
N LYS A 71 0.41 -22.93 -11.75
CA LYS A 71 1.19 -22.67 -10.54
C LYS A 71 2.53 -23.38 -10.54
N VAL A 72 3.57 -22.73 -10.00
CA VAL A 72 4.86 -23.35 -9.69
C VAL A 72 5.07 -23.39 -8.18
N VAL A 73 5.44 -24.55 -7.65
CA VAL A 73 5.67 -24.79 -6.21
C VAL A 73 7.13 -25.13 -5.98
N PHE A 74 7.84 -24.28 -5.25
CA PHE A 74 9.22 -24.50 -4.84
C PHE A 74 9.26 -25.20 -3.48
N ASN A 75 9.61 -26.49 -3.46
CA ASN A 75 9.54 -27.37 -2.29
C ASN A 75 10.89 -28.02 -1.95
N GLY A 76 12.00 -27.36 -2.28
CA GLY A 76 13.34 -27.79 -1.92
C GLY A 76 13.66 -27.61 -0.43
N THR A 77 14.61 -28.37 0.10
CA THR A 77 15.08 -28.25 1.49
C THR A 77 16.40 -27.48 1.62
N THR A 78 16.98 -27.07 0.50
CA THR A 78 18.16 -26.19 0.38
C THR A 78 17.79 -24.95 -0.40
N LYS A 79 18.67 -23.96 -0.47
CA LYS A 79 18.51 -22.81 -1.38
C LYS A 79 18.07 -23.29 -2.77
N GLN A 80 17.01 -22.69 -3.30
CA GLN A 80 16.61 -22.82 -4.71
C GLN A 80 16.81 -21.48 -5.42
N THR A 81 17.25 -21.53 -6.67
CA THR A 81 17.44 -20.35 -7.51
C THR A 81 16.50 -20.38 -8.71
N VAL A 82 16.06 -19.19 -9.12
CA VAL A 82 15.22 -18.98 -10.29
C VAL A 82 15.93 -18.02 -11.22
N ASN A 83 16.30 -18.53 -12.39
CA ASN A 83 17.12 -17.82 -13.37
C ASN A 83 16.41 -17.75 -14.71
N PHE A 84 16.21 -16.54 -15.22
CA PHE A 84 15.75 -16.29 -16.59
C PHE A 84 16.89 -15.70 -17.43
N GLN A 85 17.24 -16.37 -18.51
CA GLN A 85 18.13 -15.76 -19.52
C GLN A 85 17.40 -14.70 -20.35
N LYS A 86 16.06 -14.78 -20.45
CA LYS A 86 15.18 -13.83 -21.16
C LYS A 86 14.04 -13.36 -20.25
N PRO A 87 14.36 -12.60 -19.18
CA PRO A 87 13.37 -12.23 -18.16
C PRO A 87 12.20 -11.41 -18.73
N SER A 88 12.43 -10.55 -19.73
CA SER A 88 11.37 -9.72 -20.34
C SER A 88 10.26 -10.49 -21.07
N ASN A 89 10.46 -11.79 -21.37
CA ASN A 89 9.56 -12.58 -22.21
C ASN A 89 9.00 -13.81 -21.48
N SER A 90 9.48 -14.08 -20.27
CA SER A 90 9.09 -15.23 -19.47
C SER A 90 8.47 -14.76 -18.15
N ARG A 91 7.56 -15.55 -17.59
CA ARG A 91 6.77 -15.15 -16.43
C ARG A 91 6.24 -16.32 -15.63
N PHE A 92 5.82 -16.05 -14.40
CA PHE A 92 4.94 -16.91 -13.64
C PHE A 92 3.50 -16.37 -13.65
N ILE A 93 2.54 -17.28 -13.45
CA ILE A 93 1.19 -16.90 -13.06
C ILE A 93 1.15 -16.93 -11.54
N ASP A 94 1.04 -18.12 -10.94
CA ASP A 94 1.11 -18.28 -9.48
C ASP A 94 2.42 -18.97 -9.06
N ILE A 95 2.97 -18.53 -7.93
CA ILE A 95 4.12 -19.14 -7.26
C ILE A 95 3.72 -19.48 -5.82
N GLU A 96 4.11 -20.65 -5.35
CA GLU A 96 3.99 -21.05 -3.95
C GLU A 96 5.35 -21.52 -3.42
N ILE A 97 5.74 -20.97 -2.28
CA ILE A 97 7.01 -21.27 -1.62
C ILE A 97 6.73 -22.20 -0.43
N LEU A 98 7.19 -23.43 -0.55
CA LEU A 98 7.23 -24.41 0.55
C LEU A 98 8.65 -24.66 1.05
N ASN A 99 9.65 -24.16 0.33
CA ASN A 99 11.06 -24.23 0.71
C ASN A 99 11.30 -23.53 2.04
N SER A 100 11.52 -24.33 3.08
CA SER A 100 11.74 -23.87 4.45
C SER A 100 13.22 -23.71 4.81
N SER A 101 14.11 -23.70 3.81
CA SER A 101 15.54 -23.47 4.07
C SER A 101 15.80 -22.03 4.48
N PHE A 102 16.91 -21.79 5.18
CA PHE A 102 17.28 -20.44 5.62
C PHE A 102 17.43 -19.46 4.44
N ASP A 103 18.05 -19.91 3.34
CA ASP A 103 18.22 -19.09 2.14
C ASP A 103 16.94 -18.96 1.30
N GLY A 104 16.00 -19.90 1.46
CA GLY A 104 14.72 -19.92 0.76
C GLY A 104 14.86 -20.01 -0.77
N VAL A 105 14.03 -19.24 -1.47
CA VAL A 105 14.04 -19.17 -2.95
C VAL A 105 14.56 -17.79 -3.39
N VAL A 106 15.55 -17.80 -4.27
CA VAL A 106 16.20 -16.59 -4.77
C VAL A 106 15.87 -16.40 -6.24
N PHE A 107 15.20 -15.29 -6.55
CA PHE A 107 14.89 -14.86 -7.91
C PHE A 107 15.91 -13.82 -8.35
N ASP A 108 16.61 -14.10 -9.45
CA ASP A 108 17.34 -13.04 -10.14
C ASP A 108 16.34 -12.04 -10.73
N HIS A 109 15.36 -12.53 -11.49
CA HIS A 109 14.27 -11.74 -12.06
C HIS A 109 12.91 -12.34 -11.66
N LEU A 110 11.96 -11.48 -11.27
CA LEU A 110 10.58 -11.84 -10.98
C LEU A 110 9.63 -11.10 -11.93
N ASP A 111 8.96 -11.88 -12.79
CA ASP A 111 7.76 -11.47 -13.50
C ASP A 111 6.61 -12.39 -13.08
N ILE A 112 5.60 -11.83 -12.40
CA ILE A 112 4.46 -12.57 -11.87
C ILE A 112 3.15 -11.84 -12.17
N HIS A 113 2.20 -12.58 -12.73
CA HIS A 113 0.88 -12.07 -13.13
C HIS A 113 -0.27 -12.54 -12.21
N GLY A 114 0.01 -13.43 -11.26
CA GLY A 114 -0.91 -13.92 -10.24
C GLY A 114 -0.36 -13.68 -8.84
N LYS A 115 -0.36 -14.71 -7.98
CA LYS A 115 -0.02 -14.63 -6.57
C LYS A 115 1.36 -15.21 -6.27
N LEU A 116 2.12 -14.53 -5.42
CA LEU A 116 3.27 -15.10 -4.72
C LEU A 116 2.85 -15.49 -3.31
N ILE A 117 2.68 -16.79 -3.05
CA ILE A 117 2.26 -17.34 -1.76
C ILE A 117 3.50 -17.83 -1.01
N ARG A 118 3.89 -17.12 0.04
CA ARG A 118 5.16 -17.42 0.74
C ARG A 118 5.08 -18.47 1.84
N ASN A 119 3.90 -18.67 2.44
CA ASN A 119 3.75 -19.55 3.61
C ASN A 119 4.78 -19.26 4.71
N ASN A 120 5.09 -17.97 4.95
CA ASN A 120 6.13 -17.49 5.88
C ASN A 120 7.58 -17.94 5.57
N ASN A 121 7.84 -18.42 4.36
CA ASN A 121 9.19 -18.79 3.92
C ASN A 121 9.96 -17.61 3.31
N ASN A 122 11.29 -17.76 3.25
CA ASN A 122 12.20 -16.74 2.77
C ASN A 122 12.18 -16.65 1.23
N VAL A 123 12.11 -15.41 0.73
CA VAL A 123 12.20 -15.09 -0.70
C VAL A 123 13.10 -13.88 -0.85
N ALA A 124 14.10 -13.98 -1.73
CA ALA A 124 14.93 -12.86 -2.16
C ALA A 124 14.70 -12.60 -3.65
N ILE A 125 14.67 -11.33 -4.05
CA ILE A 125 14.41 -10.91 -5.43
C ILE A 125 15.40 -9.80 -5.78
N SER A 126 16.13 -9.90 -6.88
CA SER A 126 17.03 -8.82 -7.32
C SER A 126 16.32 -7.82 -8.23
N TYR A 127 15.61 -8.33 -9.23
CA TYR A 127 14.92 -7.53 -10.24
C TYR A 127 13.42 -7.87 -10.30
N ILE A 128 12.58 -6.84 -10.35
CA ILE A 128 11.14 -6.97 -10.56
C ILE A 128 10.81 -6.46 -11.95
N ASP A 129 10.40 -7.36 -12.84
CA ASP A 129 9.91 -6.99 -14.16
C ASP A 129 8.42 -6.65 -14.06
N ASN A 130 7.60 -7.52 -13.46
CA ASN A 130 6.20 -7.20 -13.18
C ASN A 130 5.74 -7.87 -11.88
N TRP A 131 5.13 -7.10 -10.98
CA TRP A 131 4.53 -7.66 -9.77
C TRP A 131 3.42 -6.75 -9.24
N THR A 132 2.26 -7.33 -8.98
CA THR A 132 1.19 -6.70 -8.17
C THR A 132 1.11 -7.41 -6.83
N LEU A 133 1.20 -6.66 -5.73
CA LEU A 133 1.09 -7.23 -4.40
C LEU A 133 -0.34 -7.72 -4.12
N THR A 134 -0.40 -8.82 -3.39
CA THR A 134 -1.66 -9.43 -2.92
C THR A 134 -1.72 -9.55 -1.39
N GLU A 135 -0.63 -9.21 -0.71
CA GLU A 135 -0.47 -9.17 0.74
C GLU A 135 0.77 -8.31 1.07
N ASP A 136 0.94 -7.98 2.35
CA ASP A 136 2.14 -7.30 2.83
C ASP A 136 3.38 -8.20 2.65
N MET A 137 4.50 -7.63 2.20
CA MET A 137 5.69 -8.38 1.80
C MET A 137 6.96 -7.77 2.39
N VAL A 138 7.91 -8.63 2.78
CA VAL A 138 9.26 -8.22 3.22
C VAL A 138 10.32 -8.87 2.34
N ILE A 139 11.10 -8.06 1.62
CA ILE A 139 12.22 -8.52 0.80
C ILE A 139 13.54 -8.22 1.55
N PRO A 140 14.38 -9.24 1.81
CA PRO A 140 15.52 -9.10 2.71
C PRO A 140 16.72 -8.35 2.10
N ASN A 141 16.69 -8.07 0.79
CA ASN A 141 17.79 -7.51 0.01
C ASN A 141 17.35 -6.29 -0.80
N SER A 142 18.31 -5.60 -1.42
CA SER A 142 18.02 -4.51 -2.36
C SER A 142 17.30 -5.02 -3.61
N ILE A 143 16.38 -4.21 -4.14
CA ILE A 143 15.59 -4.53 -5.34
C ILE A 143 15.66 -3.43 -6.40
N SER A 144 15.60 -3.81 -7.68
CA SER A 144 15.44 -2.89 -8.81
C SER A 144 14.20 -3.25 -9.63
N VAL A 145 13.31 -2.28 -9.82
CA VAL A 145 12.09 -2.44 -10.64
C VAL A 145 12.42 -2.06 -12.08
N ASN A 146 12.34 -3.03 -12.98
CA ASN A 146 12.65 -2.90 -14.40
C ASN A 146 11.41 -2.64 -15.26
N SER A 147 10.21 -3.05 -14.81
CA SER A 147 8.94 -2.66 -15.44
C SER A 147 7.91 -2.17 -14.42
N LEU A 148 6.95 -2.95 -13.91
CA LEU A 148 5.90 -2.40 -13.04
C LEU A 148 5.81 -3.13 -11.69
N LEU A 149 5.98 -2.37 -10.62
CA LEU A 149 5.64 -2.81 -9.26
C LEU A 149 4.40 -2.04 -8.78
N ASN A 150 3.31 -2.74 -8.51
CA ASN A 150 2.05 -2.18 -8.03
C ASN A 150 1.76 -2.64 -6.59
N LEU A 151 1.72 -1.70 -5.64
CA LEU A 151 1.52 -2.02 -4.23
C LEU A 151 0.07 -2.40 -3.88
N ASN A 152 -0.91 -1.95 -4.66
CA ASN A 152 -2.29 -2.44 -4.64
C ASN A 152 -3.02 -2.46 -3.27
N GLY A 153 -2.63 -1.59 -2.34
CA GLY A 153 -3.19 -1.40 -1.00
C GLY A 153 -2.38 -2.09 0.10
N TYR A 154 -1.19 -2.60 -0.23
CA TYR A 154 -0.33 -3.35 0.68
C TYR A 154 0.99 -2.62 0.98
N THR A 155 1.67 -3.12 2.00
CA THR A 155 3.00 -2.67 2.40
C THR A 155 4.08 -3.57 1.79
N LEU A 156 5.05 -2.97 1.09
CA LEU A 156 6.32 -3.61 0.77
C LEU A 156 7.42 -3.07 1.67
N THR A 157 8.12 -3.95 2.39
CA THR A 157 9.34 -3.62 3.11
C THR A 157 10.54 -4.17 2.37
N VAL A 158 11.50 -3.31 2.04
CA VAL A 158 12.78 -3.64 1.42
C VAL A 158 13.86 -3.40 2.45
N ASN A 159 14.57 -4.46 2.86
CA ASN A 159 15.61 -4.34 3.89
C ASN A 159 16.95 -3.80 3.35
N GLY A 160 17.07 -3.65 2.04
CA GLY A 160 18.18 -2.94 1.38
C GLY A 160 17.68 -1.71 0.63
N ASP A 161 18.32 -1.43 -0.51
CA ASP A 161 18.01 -0.29 -1.36
C ASP A 161 16.85 -0.58 -2.32
N PHE A 162 16.13 0.46 -2.70
CA PHE A 162 15.08 0.40 -3.70
C PHE A 162 15.45 1.25 -4.91
N ALA A 163 15.38 0.67 -6.10
CA ALA A 163 15.54 1.42 -7.35
C ALA A 163 14.39 1.18 -8.33
N THR A 164 14.02 2.22 -9.09
CA THR A 164 13.37 2.03 -10.40
C THR A 164 14.41 2.26 -11.49
N ALA A 165 14.45 1.39 -12.49
CA ALA A 165 15.45 1.41 -13.55
C ALA A 165 14.83 1.13 -14.92
N THR A 166 15.61 1.33 -15.99
CA THR A 166 15.18 1.17 -17.39
C THR A 166 14.13 2.19 -17.85
N ASN A 167 13.81 2.19 -19.15
CA ASN A 167 12.77 3.04 -19.73
C ASN A 167 11.33 2.56 -19.42
N SER A 168 11.18 1.49 -18.63
CA SER A 168 9.89 0.92 -18.25
C SER A 168 9.66 0.81 -16.74
N GLY A 169 10.72 0.85 -15.92
CA GLY A 169 10.64 0.70 -14.47
C GLY A 169 9.84 1.79 -13.78
N ARG A 170 8.77 1.41 -13.09
CA ARG A 170 7.84 2.29 -12.38
C ARG A 170 7.34 1.62 -11.10
N LEU A 171 7.24 2.43 -10.06
CA LEU A 171 6.46 2.13 -8.88
C LEU A 171 5.05 2.71 -9.06
N GLN A 172 4.02 1.94 -8.71
CA GLN A 172 2.63 2.36 -8.72
C GLN A 172 2.05 2.34 -7.30
N MET A 173 1.56 3.50 -6.87
CA MET A 173 0.91 3.79 -5.59
C MET A 173 -0.31 4.69 -5.86
N LEU A 174 -1.49 4.06 -5.92
CA LEU A 174 -2.76 4.70 -6.27
C LEU A 174 -3.79 4.68 -5.13
N LYS A 175 -3.58 3.87 -4.10
CA LYS A 175 -4.47 3.75 -2.94
C LYS A 175 -3.86 4.44 -1.73
N ALA A 176 -4.70 4.96 -0.84
CA ALA A 176 -4.23 5.63 0.38
C ALA A 176 -3.40 4.72 1.29
N ASP A 177 -3.69 3.41 1.28
CA ASP A 177 -3.01 2.41 2.10
C ASP A 177 -1.71 1.85 1.46
N ASP A 178 -1.36 2.25 0.22
CA ASP A 178 -0.10 1.85 -0.42
C ASP A 178 1.11 2.34 0.41
N LYS A 179 2.00 1.42 0.80
CA LYS A 179 3.20 1.78 1.59
C LYS A 179 4.45 1.06 1.09
N LEU A 180 5.50 1.82 0.82
CA LEU A 180 6.85 1.30 0.59
C LEU A 180 7.74 1.71 1.76
N ILE A 181 8.36 0.74 2.44
CA ILE A 181 9.37 0.96 3.49
C ILE A 181 10.71 0.49 2.95
N VAL A 182 11.73 1.34 3.00
CA VAL A 182 13.08 1.05 2.49
C VAL A 182 14.11 1.31 3.58
N ASN A 183 14.81 0.27 4.02
CA ASN A 183 15.84 0.36 5.07
C ASN A 183 17.23 0.74 4.50
N GLY A 184 17.24 1.36 3.32
CA GLY A 184 18.41 1.79 2.57
C GLY A 184 18.07 2.99 1.69
N ASP A 185 18.79 3.14 0.59
CA ASP A 185 18.63 4.27 -0.32
C ASP A 185 17.45 4.05 -1.28
N VAL A 186 16.82 5.15 -1.70
CA VAL A 186 15.73 5.14 -2.69
C VAL A 186 16.18 5.89 -3.94
N THR A 187 16.22 5.19 -5.07
CA THR A 187 16.63 5.76 -6.36
C THR A 187 15.52 5.67 -7.41
N PHE A 188 15.06 6.82 -7.90
CA PHE A 188 14.18 6.92 -9.06
C PHE A 188 14.97 7.25 -10.32
N GLY A 189 15.40 6.21 -11.05
CA GLY A 189 16.09 6.32 -12.34
C GLY A 189 15.29 5.78 -13.53
N GLY A 190 14.12 5.18 -13.26
CA GLY A 190 13.30 4.50 -14.25
C GLY A 190 12.44 5.45 -15.09
N ALA A 191 11.35 4.93 -15.62
CA ALA A 191 10.40 5.69 -16.42
C ALA A 191 9.58 6.66 -15.57
N SER A 192 8.84 7.55 -16.24
CA SER A 192 7.99 8.53 -15.55
C SER A 192 6.92 7.88 -14.68
N THR A 193 6.79 8.41 -13.47
CA THR A 193 5.77 8.00 -12.49
C THR A 193 4.54 8.92 -12.48
N TYR A 194 4.40 9.80 -13.48
CA TYR A 194 3.20 10.63 -13.65
C TYR A 194 1.94 9.77 -13.74
N ASN A 195 0.95 10.04 -12.87
CA ASN A 195 -0.26 9.22 -12.66
C ASN A 195 -0.04 7.81 -12.09
N TYR A 196 1.19 7.42 -11.75
CA TYR A 196 1.48 6.17 -11.07
C TYR A 196 1.70 6.36 -9.57
N LEU A 197 2.13 7.56 -9.14
CA LEU A 197 2.26 7.92 -7.72
C LEU A 197 1.25 9.02 -7.38
N THR A 198 0.02 8.65 -7.02
CA THR A 198 -1.05 9.62 -6.69
C THR A 198 -1.45 9.59 -5.22
N ASN A 199 -1.14 8.51 -4.51
CA ASN A 199 -1.45 8.31 -3.10
C ASN A 199 -0.32 7.47 -2.45
N GLY A 200 -0.49 7.14 -1.17
CA GLY A 200 0.42 6.26 -0.45
C GLY A 200 1.67 6.95 0.09
N VAL A 201 2.49 6.16 0.80
CA VAL A 201 3.65 6.64 1.56
C VAL A 201 4.91 5.86 1.20
N ILE A 202 5.97 6.57 0.83
CA ILE A 202 7.33 6.03 0.77
C ILE A 202 8.05 6.45 2.05
N GLU A 203 8.53 5.50 2.83
CA GLU A 203 9.32 5.72 4.04
C GLU A 203 10.72 5.16 3.83
N LEU A 204 11.75 5.97 4.08
CA LEU A 204 13.15 5.56 3.89
C LEU A 204 14.06 5.97 5.05
N THR A 205 15.07 5.13 5.31
CA THR A 205 16.13 5.40 6.30
C THR A 205 17.44 5.88 5.67
N GLY A 206 17.66 5.64 4.37
CA GLY A 206 18.83 6.09 3.60
C GLY A 206 18.58 7.35 2.78
N ASP A 207 19.38 7.57 1.75
CA ASP A 207 19.34 8.75 0.89
C ASP A 207 18.25 8.65 -0.19
N PHE A 208 17.78 9.81 -0.68
CA PHE A 208 16.82 9.90 -1.77
C PHE A 208 17.48 10.49 -3.02
N HIS A 209 17.43 9.74 -4.11
CA HIS A 209 17.98 10.14 -5.40
C HIS A 209 16.93 10.07 -6.50
N GLN A 210 16.85 11.13 -7.29
CA GLN A 210 16.25 11.11 -8.62
C GLN A 210 17.38 11.31 -9.63
N VAL A 211 17.60 10.32 -10.51
CA VAL A 211 18.79 10.24 -11.38
C VAL A 211 18.46 10.21 -12.88
N GLY A 212 17.28 10.67 -13.26
CA GLY A 212 16.86 10.66 -14.65
C GLY A 212 17.09 11.99 -15.34
N ASP A 213 17.94 11.99 -16.37
CA ASP A 213 18.28 13.18 -17.17
C ASP A 213 17.78 13.16 -18.63
N LYS A 214 17.48 11.97 -19.16
CA LYS A 214 16.70 11.66 -20.38
C LYS A 214 16.67 10.14 -20.65
N TYR A 215 15.52 9.57 -21.06
CA TYR A 215 15.49 8.41 -21.98
C TYR A 215 14.90 8.90 -23.30
N VAL A 216 15.75 9.33 -24.21
CA VAL A 216 15.31 9.49 -25.61
C VAL A 216 15.57 8.15 -26.27
N ASP A 217 14.51 7.39 -26.49
CA ASP A 217 14.59 6.44 -27.59
C ASP A 217 14.82 7.26 -28.87
N SER A 218 15.99 7.08 -29.47
CA SER A 218 16.54 7.94 -30.51
C SER A 218 15.89 7.70 -31.88
N SER A 219 14.59 7.39 -31.94
CA SER A 219 13.90 7.07 -33.20
C SER A 219 12.54 7.71 -33.43
N SER A 220 12.01 8.58 -32.55
CA SER A 220 10.73 9.22 -32.87
C SER A 220 10.69 10.69 -32.46
N TYR A 221 10.92 11.55 -33.45
CA TYR A 221 10.20 12.81 -33.60
C TYR A 221 8.70 12.52 -33.52
N SER A 222 8.13 12.47 -32.32
CA SER A 222 6.68 12.52 -32.13
C SER A 222 6.37 13.71 -31.24
N SER A 223 5.95 14.80 -31.89
CA SER A 223 5.49 16.05 -31.31
C SER A 223 4.10 15.91 -30.66
N SER A 224 3.88 14.84 -29.89
CA SER A 224 2.61 14.63 -29.19
C SER A 224 2.84 14.66 -27.69
N THR A 225 1.85 15.19 -26.97
CA THR A 225 1.73 15.38 -25.52
C THR A 225 1.92 14.10 -24.67
N TYR A 226 2.27 12.96 -25.30
CA TYR A 226 2.52 11.65 -24.72
C TYR A 226 4.01 11.33 -24.47
N SER A 227 4.93 12.24 -24.77
CA SER A 227 6.38 12.03 -24.58
C SER A 227 6.85 11.98 -23.12
N HIS A 228 5.96 12.22 -22.14
CA HIS A 228 6.31 12.24 -20.73
C HIS A 228 6.47 10.84 -20.12
N TYR A 229 5.87 9.79 -20.68
CA TYR A 229 5.83 8.47 -20.02
C TYR A 229 7.18 7.74 -20.01
N ALA A 230 8.04 7.98 -20.99
CA ALA A 230 9.38 7.39 -21.05
C ALA A 230 10.48 8.33 -20.51
N ASP A 231 10.17 9.62 -20.27
CA ASP A 231 11.17 10.59 -19.81
C ASP A 231 11.50 10.39 -18.33
N ASN A 232 12.68 9.88 -18.04
CA ASN A 232 13.17 9.71 -16.66
C ASN A 232 13.43 11.03 -15.94
N GLY A 233 13.40 12.19 -16.62
CA GLY A 233 13.33 13.48 -15.94
C GLY A 233 12.11 13.59 -15.00
N TYR A 234 11.06 12.81 -15.28
CA TYR A 234 9.86 12.68 -14.46
C TYR A 234 9.81 11.34 -13.70
N SER A 235 10.95 10.68 -13.49
CA SER A 235 11.03 9.39 -12.79
C SER A 235 10.46 9.46 -11.38
N PHE A 236 10.46 10.65 -10.75
CA PHE A 236 9.74 10.90 -9.51
C PHE A 236 8.81 12.11 -9.63
N CYS A 237 7.59 11.86 -10.12
CA CYS A 237 6.59 12.89 -10.46
C CYS A 237 5.25 12.63 -9.77
N PRO A 238 5.20 12.54 -8.42
CA PRO A 238 3.97 12.27 -7.68
C PRO A 238 2.93 13.38 -7.81
N SER A 239 1.67 13.04 -7.53
CA SER A 239 0.52 13.95 -7.45
C SER A 239 -0.43 13.51 -6.33
N GLY A 240 -1.60 14.14 -6.23
CA GLY A 240 -2.63 13.77 -5.24
C GLY A 240 -2.16 14.00 -3.81
N SER A 241 -2.18 12.95 -2.98
CA SER A 241 -1.79 12.99 -1.56
C SER A 241 -0.59 12.10 -1.25
N HIS A 242 0.27 11.82 -2.24
CA HIS A 242 1.47 11.03 -2.04
C HIS A 242 2.45 11.70 -1.06
N LYS A 243 3.04 10.92 -0.15
CA LYS A 243 3.98 11.43 0.87
C LYS A 243 5.31 10.67 0.85
N VAL A 244 6.41 11.39 1.11
CA VAL A 244 7.72 10.79 1.41
C VAL A 244 8.10 11.09 2.87
N VAL A 245 8.52 10.06 3.60
CA VAL A 245 8.88 10.12 5.03
C VAL A 245 10.36 9.78 5.18
N PHE A 246 11.18 10.76 5.58
CA PHE A 246 12.59 10.57 5.89
C PHE A 246 12.75 10.17 7.36
N ASN A 247 13.05 8.91 7.63
CA ASN A 247 13.07 8.30 8.98
C ASN A 247 14.44 7.70 9.35
N GLY A 248 15.53 8.30 8.86
CA GLY A 248 16.89 7.85 9.14
C GLY A 248 17.40 8.26 10.53
N THR A 249 18.35 7.49 11.07
CA THR A 249 19.07 7.83 12.31
C THR A 249 20.45 8.45 12.05
N THR A 250 20.84 8.54 10.77
CA THR A 250 22.05 9.23 10.28
C THR A 250 21.63 10.38 9.37
N LYS A 251 22.58 11.22 8.97
CA LYS A 251 22.35 12.21 7.90
C LYS A 251 21.68 11.51 6.71
N GLN A 252 20.63 12.13 6.17
CA GLN A 252 20.02 11.76 4.90
C GLN A 252 20.19 12.90 3.91
N THR A 253 20.41 12.55 2.65
CA THR A 253 20.59 13.51 1.55
C THR A 253 19.49 13.35 0.52
N VAL A 254 19.02 14.48 -0.02
CA VAL A 254 18.03 14.54 -1.10
C VAL A 254 18.67 15.17 -2.33
N ASN A 255 18.68 14.42 -3.43
CA ASN A 255 19.26 14.83 -4.70
C ASN A 255 18.28 14.62 -5.86
N PHE A 256 18.08 15.65 -6.69
CA PHE A 256 17.34 15.56 -7.93
C PHE A 256 18.22 15.96 -9.11
N GLN A 257 18.48 15.09 -10.07
CA GLN A 257 19.15 15.54 -11.29
C GLN A 257 18.25 16.47 -12.15
N LYS A 258 16.91 16.33 -12.03
CA LYS A 258 15.90 17.14 -12.73
C LYS A 258 14.88 17.79 -11.77
N PRO A 259 15.28 18.79 -10.96
CA PRO A 259 14.39 19.44 -9.97
C PRO A 259 13.22 20.23 -10.58
N SER A 260 13.27 20.54 -11.87
CA SER A 260 12.16 21.21 -12.58
C SER A 260 11.03 20.27 -12.98
N ASN A 261 11.31 18.96 -13.05
CA ASN A 261 10.39 17.95 -13.59
C ASN A 261 9.91 17.01 -12.48
N SER A 262 10.84 16.59 -11.63
CA SER A 262 10.58 15.75 -10.47
C SER A 262 10.36 16.61 -9.22
N ARG A 263 9.54 16.12 -8.30
CA ARG A 263 9.04 16.90 -7.16
C ARG A 263 8.57 16.01 -6.02
N PHE A 264 8.37 16.58 -4.85
CA PHE A 264 7.52 15.99 -3.83
C PHE A 264 6.11 16.59 -3.87
N ILE A 265 5.14 15.87 -3.29
CA ILE A 265 3.88 16.46 -2.86
C ILE A 265 4.02 16.77 -1.37
N ASP A 266 3.82 15.78 -0.50
CA ASP A 266 4.03 15.94 0.94
C ASP A 266 5.38 15.33 1.36
N ILE A 267 6.06 15.99 2.29
CA ILE A 267 7.29 15.50 2.92
C ILE A 267 7.08 15.45 4.42
N GLU A 268 7.54 14.38 5.05
CA GLU A 268 7.63 14.27 6.50
C GLU A 268 9.05 13.96 6.94
N ILE A 269 9.57 14.74 7.89
CA ILE A 269 10.91 14.58 8.44
C ILE A 269 10.78 13.99 9.83
N LEU A 270 11.17 12.72 9.97
CA LEU A 270 11.31 12.00 11.25
C LEU A 270 12.77 11.74 11.61
N ASN A 271 13.69 12.07 10.70
CA ASN A 271 15.11 11.87 10.90
C ASN A 271 15.56 12.44 12.25
N SER A 272 16.16 11.58 13.07
CA SER A 272 16.53 11.90 14.45
C SER A 272 18.02 12.21 14.61
N SER A 273 18.77 12.30 13.52
CA SER A 273 20.20 12.61 13.53
C SER A 273 20.43 14.11 13.70
N PHE A 274 21.62 14.48 14.20
CA PHE A 274 22.01 15.88 14.33
C PHE A 274 22.08 16.60 12.98
N ASP A 275 22.56 15.92 11.93
CA ASP A 275 22.68 16.49 10.59
C ASP A 275 21.34 16.56 9.83
N GLY A 276 20.35 15.79 10.28
CA GLY A 276 19.00 15.76 9.73
C GLY A 276 18.94 15.36 8.25
N VAL A 277 17.99 15.98 7.54
CA VAL A 277 17.80 15.79 6.09
C VAL A 277 18.33 17.01 5.35
N VAL A 278 19.32 16.79 4.48
CA VAL A 278 19.99 17.82 3.69
C VAL A 278 19.54 17.73 2.24
N PHE A 279 19.11 18.86 1.68
CA PHE A 279 18.80 19.00 0.26
C PHE A 279 20.02 19.56 -0.46
N ASP A 280 20.59 18.82 -1.41
CA ASP A 280 21.79 19.26 -2.15
C ASP A 280 21.52 20.46 -3.08
N GLN A 281 20.25 20.69 -3.38
CA GLN A 281 19.79 21.69 -4.33
C GLN A 281 18.34 22.08 -4.07
N ALA A 282 17.93 23.20 -4.67
CA ALA A 282 16.57 23.69 -4.58
C ALA A 282 15.58 22.60 -5.01
N THR A 283 14.68 22.26 -4.09
CA THR A 283 13.71 21.18 -4.20
C THR A 283 12.34 21.72 -3.83
N THR A 284 11.31 21.29 -4.55
CA THR A 284 9.94 21.74 -4.33
C THR A 284 9.07 20.59 -3.87
N ALA A 285 8.47 20.76 -2.70
CA ALA A 285 7.26 20.05 -2.27
C ALA A 285 6.05 20.90 -2.67
N TYR A 286 5.17 20.35 -3.52
CA TYR A 286 3.95 21.05 -3.93
C TYR A 286 2.83 20.97 -2.89
N GLY A 287 2.99 20.12 -1.87
CA GLY A 287 2.12 19.98 -0.73
C GLY A 287 2.80 20.49 0.54
N LYS A 288 2.66 19.73 1.62
CA LYS A 288 2.96 20.14 2.99
C LYS A 288 4.28 19.55 3.47
N LEU A 289 4.94 20.30 4.35
CA LEU A 289 6.06 19.83 5.15
C LEU A 289 5.59 19.47 6.55
N TYR A 290 5.77 18.22 6.95
CA TYR A 290 5.52 17.73 8.30
C TYR A 290 6.85 17.56 9.02
N THR A 291 7.10 18.30 10.09
CA THR A 291 8.29 18.11 10.93
C THR A 291 8.03 18.64 12.33
N SER A 292 8.92 18.40 13.29
CA SER A 292 8.76 19.00 14.62
C SER A 292 9.00 20.51 14.53
N GLN A 293 8.37 21.27 15.45
CA GLN A 293 8.54 22.72 15.47
C GLN A 293 10.01 23.14 15.66
N GLU A 294 10.78 22.36 16.42
CA GLU A 294 12.20 22.59 16.64
C GLU A 294 12.98 22.48 15.32
N ILE A 295 12.86 21.35 14.61
CA ILE A 295 13.54 21.10 13.34
C ILE A 295 13.10 22.13 12.28
N TYR A 296 11.80 22.47 12.27
CA TYR A 296 11.28 23.49 11.37
C TYR A 296 12.01 24.83 11.53
N ASN A 297 12.09 25.33 12.76
CA ASN A 297 12.70 26.62 13.07
C ASN A 297 14.21 26.64 12.77
N THR A 298 14.91 25.53 12.95
CA THR A 298 16.36 25.46 12.73
C THR A 298 16.76 25.22 11.27
N SER A 299 15.95 24.48 10.51
CA SER A 299 16.38 23.92 9.23
C SER A 299 15.54 24.34 8.03
N TYR A 300 14.26 24.72 8.22
CA TYR A 300 13.32 24.87 7.10
C TYR A 300 12.52 26.19 7.05
N GLN A 301 12.54 27.01 8.10
CA GLN A 301 11.73 28.24 8.17
C GLN A 301 12.16 29.35 7.21
N THR A 302 13.46 29.49 6.87
CA THR A 302 13.96 30.60 6.03
C THR A 302 15.24 30.23 5.28
N GLY A 303 15.32 30.54 3.98
CA GLY A 303 16.52 30.34 3.16
C GLY A 303 16.87 28.86 2.89
N SER A 304 15.97 27.93 3.24
CA SER A 304 16.17 26.51 3.00
C SER A 304 16.10 26.20 1.50
N LEU A 305 16.80 25.15 1.08
CA LEU A 305 16.71 24.61 -0.28
C LEU A 305 15.40 23.83 -0.52
N LEU A 306 14.51 23.74 0.46
CA LEU A 306 13.18 23.16 0.33
C LEU A 306 12.11 24.25 0.31
N THR A 307 11.24 24.21 -0.70
CA THR A 307 10.00 25.00 -0.74
C THR A 307 8.79 24.10 -0.53
N TYR A 308 7.78 24.58 0.17
CA TYR A 308 6.55 23.87 0.52
C TYR A 308 5.39 24.87 0.66
N THR A 309 4.15 24.39 0.63
CA THR A 309 2.95 25.25 0.70
C THR A 309 2.55 25.60 2.13
N GLU A 310 2.71 24.65 3.05
CA GLU A 310 2.32 24.77 4.45
C GLU A 310 3.26 23.90 5.31
N TYR A 311 3.61 24.40 6.49
CA TYR A 311 4.26 23.63 7.54
C TYR A 311 3.21 23.11 8.52
N LEU A 312 3.30 21.84 8.90
CA LEU A 312 2.51 21.18 9.93
C LEU A 312 3.42 20.48 10.94
N ASP A 313 3.06 20.54 12.22
CA ASP A 313 3.80 19.87 13.29
C ASP A 313 3.51 18.36 13.25
N ASN A 314 4.54 17.56 13.02
CA ASN A 314 4.42 16.12 12.93
C ASN A 314 4.16 15.44 14.29
N SER A 315 4.07 16.18 15.39
CA SER A 315 3.61 15.67 16.69
C SER A 315 2.11 15.35 16.70
N TYR A 316 1.37 15.79 15.68
CA TYR A 316 -0.07 15.64 15.58
C TYR A 316 -0.51 14.94 14.29
N TYR A 317 -1.62 14.21 14.40
CA TYR A 317 -2.45 13.78 13.28
C TYR A 317 -3.56 14.81 13.04
N TYR A 318 -3.67 15.29 11.81
CA TYR A 318 -4.63 16.31 11.39
C TYR A 318 -5.88 15.63 10.85
N PHE A 319 -6.98 15.68 11.60
CA PHE A 319 -8.24 15.03 11.25
C PHE A 319 -9.30 16.07 10.90
N ASP A 320 -9.74 16.11 9.63
CA ASP A 320 -10.79 17.02 9.20
C ASP A 320 -12.18 16.50 9.55
N VAL A 321 -12.95 17.29 10.31
CA VAL A 321 -14.37 17.06 10.57
C VAL A 321 -15.23 18.05 9.79
N LYS A 322 -16.39 17.59 9.33
CA LYS A 322 -17.39 18.43 8.66
C LYS A 322 -18.45 18.89 9.66
N ALA A 323 -19.11 20.00 9.34
CA ALA A 323 -20.31 20.42 10.06
C ALA A 323 -21.38 19.31 9.99
N GLY A 324 -21.97 19.01 11.14
CA GLY A 324 -22.86 17.87 11.37
C GLY A 324 -22.15 16.70 12.04
N MET A 325 -22.69 15.51 11.79
CA MET A 325 -22.27 14.26 12.40
C MET A 325 -21.15 13.60 11.58
N ASN A 326 -20.08 13.18 12.27
CA ASN A 326 -18.92 12.51 11.69
C ASN A 326 -18.71 11.18 12.43
N PHE A 327 -18.49 10.09 11.69
CA PHE A 327 -18.19 8.76 12.23
C PHE A 327 -16.72 8.48 12.03
N ILE A 328 -15.97 8.46 13.12
CA ILE A 328 -14.50 8.44 13.06
C ILE A 328 -13.96 7.35 13.98
N ALA A 329 -12.78 6.84 13.64
CA ALA A 329 -11.96 6.06 14.56
C ALA A 329 -10.84 6.94 15.12
N LEU A 330 -10.26 6.54 16.26
CA LEU A 330 -8.98 7.11 16.67
C LEU A 330 -7.96 6.90 15.55
N PRO A 331 -7.22 7.95 15.14
CA PRO A 331 -6.29 7.85 14.02
C PRO A 331 -4.99 7.13 14.38
N ASN A 332 -4.86 6.63 15.61
CA ASN A 332 -3.71 5.87 16.07
C ASN A 332 -4.06 5.00 17.30
N THR A 333 -3.08 4.23 17.76
CA THR A 333 -3.21 3.29 18.88
C THR A 333 -3.22 3.93 20.27
N GLN A 334 -3.10 5.25 20.42
CA GLN A 334 -3.13 5.89 21.73
C GLN A 334 -4.58 6.15 22.17
N ASP A 335 -4.93 5.60 23.33
CA ASP A 335 -6.20 5.89 23.99
C ASP A 335 -6.28 7.37 24.40
N LEU A 336 -7.46 7.96 24.26
CA LEU A 336 -7.71 9.33 24.70
C LEU A 336 -8.26 9.31 26.12
N ASN A 337 -7.51 9.87 27.05
CA ASN A 337 -8.04 10.19 28.38
C ASN A 337 -8.84 11.50 28.35
N ILE A 338 -9.54 11.76 29.45
CA ILE A 338 -10.43 12.91 29.58
C ILE A 338 -9.77 14.27 29.42
N SER A 339 -8.56 14.44 29.94
CA SER A 339 -7.82 15.70 29.83
C SER A 339 -7.36 15.95 28.40
N THR A 340 -7.01 14.90 27.65
CA THR A 340 -6.71 15.02 26.22
C THR A 340 -7.98 15.38 25.44
N MET A 341 -9.12 14.74 25.74
CA MET A 341 -10.40 15.03 25.08
C MET A 341 -10.87 16.47 25.30
N GLU A 342 -10.72 17.01 26.51
CA GLU A 342 -11.09 18.39 26.84
C GLU A 342 -10.31 19.43 26.03
N ASN A 343 -9.05 19.15 25.71
CA ASN A 343 -8.24 20.01 24.85
C ASN A 343 -8.50 19.76 23.35
N LEU A 344 -8.73 18.51 22.97
CA LEU A 344 -8.92 18.10 21.58
C LEU A 344 -10.27 18.55 21.00
N PHE A 345 -11.33 18.55 21.82
CA PHE A 345 -12.69 18.86 21.39
C PHE A 345 -13.11 20.26 21.87
N PRO A 346 -12.87 21.31 21.05
CA PRO A 346 -13.27 22.67 21.39
C PRO A 346 -14.81 22.80 21.42
N ASN A 347 -15.34 23.91 21.94
CA ASN A 347 -16.80 24.14 22.06
C ASN A 347 -17.62 23.98 20.76
N ASN A 348 -16.97 24.07 19.59
CA ASN A 348 -17.61 23.82 18.30
C ASN A 348 -17.91 22.32 18.06
N ILE A 349 -17.21 21.43 18.77
CA ILE A 349 -17.60 20.04 18.94
C ILE A 349 -18.64 19.99 20.07
N THR A 350 -19.90 19.90 19.66
CA THR A 350 -21.04 20.00 20.59
C THR A 350 -21.25 18.74 21.40
N THR A 351 -21.01 17.57 20.80
CA THR A 351 -21.08 16.28 21.49
C THR A 351 -20.15 15.28 20.82
N VAL A 352 -19.59 14.40 21.63
CA VAL A 352 -18.85 13.21 21.24
C VAL A 352 -19.56 12.01 21.86
N TRP A 353 -19.76 10.96 21.08
CA TRP A 353 -20.45 9.76 21.52
C TRP A 353 -19.62 8.52 21.22
N VAL A 354 -19.69 7.57 22.15
CA VAL A 354 -19.27 6.18 21.93
C VAL A 354 -20.41 5.27 22.35
N TYR A 355 -20.42 4.05 21.81
CA TYR A 355 -21.36 3.01 22.19
C TYR A 355 -20.58 1.75 22.53
N ASN A 356 -20.50 1.45 23.83
CA ASN A 356 -19.78 0.30 24.36
C ASN A 356 -20.57 -0.33 25.51
N ASN A 357 -20.42 -1.64 25.69
CA ASN A 357 -21.15 -2.41 26.71
C ASN A 357 -22.67 -2.18 26.66
N GLU A 358 -23.23 -2.14 25.45
CA GLU A 358 -24.66 -1.92 25.17
C GLU A 358 -25.22 -0.55 25.63
N GLU A 359 -24.36 0.39 26.01
CA GLU A 359 -24.75 1.70 26.54
C GLU A 359 -24.15 2.85 25.73
N TRP A 360 -24.94 3.94 25.62
CA TRP A 360 -24.46 5.20 25.08
C TRP A 360 -23.71 6.00 26.14
N LYS A 361 -22.51 6.47 25.78
CA LYS A 361 -21.76 7.43 26.59
C LYS A 361 -21.52 8.71 25.80
N GLY A 362 -21.60 9.84 26.49
CA GLY A 362 -21.51 11.18 25.89
C GLY A 362 -20.42 12.03 26.52
N PHE A 363 -19.82 12.91 25.73
CA PHE A 363 -18.87 13.92 26.18
C PHE A 363 -19.14 15.25 25.49
N SER A 364 -18.93 16.35 26.19
CA SER A 364 -19.03 17.71 25.67
C SER A 364 -18.21 18.67 26.52
N THR A 365 -17.59 19.66 25.89
CA THR A 365 -17.03 20.86 26.54
C THR A 365 -18.02 22.04 26.54
N ASN A 366 -19.08 21.96 25.73
CA ASN A 366 -20.18 22.92 25.70
C ASN A 366 -21.11 22.72 26.92
N SER A 367 -21.26 23.76 27.75
CA SER A 367 -21.99 23.73 29.02
C SER A 367 -23.48 23.40 28.90
N GLU A 368 -24.15 23.87 27.84
CA GLU A 368 -25.56 23.55 27.60
C GLU A 368 -25.73 22.06 27.30
N LYS A 369 -24.83 21.50 26.50
CA LYS A 369 -24.83 20.06 26.16
C LYS A 369 -24.44 19.20 27.34
N VAL A 370 -23.50 19.64 28.19
CA VAL A 370 -23.18 18.94 29.45
C VAL A 370 -24.41 18.85 30.36
N SER A 371 -25.14 19.96 30.51
CA SER A 371 -26.38 19.99 31.32
C SER A 371 -27.41 19.01 30.75
N LYS A 372 -27.57 18.99 29.42
CA LYS A 372 -28.52 18.10 28.77
C LYS A 372 -28.16 16.61 28.90
N LEU A 373 -26.88 16.26 28.73
CA LEU A 373 -26.40 14.89 28.95
C LEU A 373 -26.67 14.43 30.38
N THR A 374 -26.49 15.32 31.36
CA THR A 374 -26.75 15.05 32.77
C THR A 374 -28.24 14.85 33.04
N GLU A 375 -29.10 15.73 32.52
CA GLU A 375 -30.56 15.62 32.64
C GLU A 375 -31.10 14.31 32.05
N ASP A 376 -30.51 13.86 30.94
CA ASP A 376 -30.91 12.63 30.25
C ASP A 376 -30.24 11.37 30.85
N ASN A 377 -29.51 11.48 31.96
CA ASN A 377 -28.76 10.41 32.62
C ASN A 377 -27.78 9.65 31.70
N ILE A 378 -27.17 10.35 30.75
CA ILE A 378 -26.15 9.78 29.88
C ILE A 378 -24.81 9.72 30.62
N SER A 379 -24.22 8.53 30.72
CA SER A 379 -22.91 8.35 31.30
C SER A 379 -21.83 9.13 30.54
N ARG A 380 -20.92 9.76 31.28
CA ARG A 380 -19.82 10.51 30.68
C ARG A 380 -18.76 9.56 30.11
N ILE A 381 -18.12 9.96 29.01
CA ILE A 381 -16.93 9.29 28.48
C ILE A 381 -15.72 9.70 29.34
N GLU A 382 -15.08 8.72 29.96
CA GLU A 382 -13.85 8.92 30.75
C GLU A 382 -12.57 8.66 29.94
N SER A 383 -12.65 7.72 29.00
CA SER A 383 -11.62 7.45 28.00
C SER A 383 -12.24 6.88 26.73
N ILE A 384 -11.52 7.01 25.62
CA ILE A 384 -11.83 6.34 24.36
C ILE A 384 -10.64 5.48 23.99
N SER A 385 -10.87 4.20 23.77
CA SER A 385 -9.83 3.24 23.41
C SER A 385 -9.73 3.01 21.91
N LYS A 386 -8.54 2.59 21.44
CA LYS A 386 -8.36 2.17 20.04
C LYS A 386 -9.34 1.06 19.67
N GLY A 387 -9.88 1.12 18.46
CA GLY A 387 -10.88 0.18 17.98
C GLY A 387 -12.33 0.53 18.34
N GLU A 388 -12.57 1.48 19.25
CA GLU A 388 -13.89 2.05 19.47
C GLU A 388 -14.25 3.02 18.34
N GLY A 389 -15.50 2.97 17.88
CA GLY A 389 -16.01 3.97 16.95
C GLY A 389 -16.56 5.19 17.69
N ILE A 390 -16.31 6.36 17.13
CA ILE A 390 -16.63 7.65 17.73
C ILE A 390 -17.59 8.40 16.82
N ILE A 391 -18.63 9.01 17.39
CA ILE A 391 -19.52 9.94 16.67
C ILE A 391 -19.27 11.35 17.18
N ILE A 392 -18.85 12.24 16.28
CA ILE A 392 -18.54 13.64 16.58
C ILE A 392 -19.55 14.56 15.90
N ASN A 393 -20.22 15.40 16.68
CA ASN A 393 -21.10 16.45 16.16
C ASN A 393 -20.42 17.83 16.20
N SER A 394 -20.04 18.34 15.03
CA SER A 394 -19.42 19.66 14.86
C SER A 394 -20.40 20.68 14.30
N ILE A 395 -20.34 21.94 14.74
CA ILE A 395 -21.14 23.03 14.12
C ILE A 395 -20.48 23.65 12.89
N VAL A 396 -19.17 23.45 12.71
CA VAL A 396 -18.39 23.98 11.59
C VAL A 396 -17.50 22.91 10.97
N ASN A 397 -17.01 23.16 9.75
CA ASN A 397 -15.88 22.40 9.24
C ASN A 397 -14.63 22.86 9.99
N GLN A 398 -13.84 21.93 10.52
CA GLN A 398 -12.60 22.24 11.24
C GLN A 398 -11.67 21.02 11.24
N THR A 399 -10.40 21.25 11.59
CA THR A 399 -9.40 20.19 11.75
C THR A 399 -9.14 19.98 13.24
N LEU A 400 -9.17 18.73 13.67
CA LEU A 400 -8.81 18.29 15.02
C LEU A 400 -7.36 17.77 15.01
N LEU A 401 -6.61 18.05 16.07
CA LEU A 401 -5.19 17.71 16.18
C LEU A 401 -5.02 16.58 17.20
N PHE A 402 -5.14 15.34 16.75
CA PHE A 402 -4.90 14.18 17.60
C PHE A 402 -3.40 14.03 17.87
N PRO A 403 -2.95 13.65 19.07
CA PRO A 403 -1.56 13.28 19.28
C PRO A 403 -1.15 12.19 18.29
N LYS A 404 0.06 12.25 17.72
CA LYS A 404 0.53 11.23 16.80
C LYS A 404 0.80 9.90 17.53
N GLY A 405 0.56 8.79 16.84
CA GLY A 405 0.85 7.43 17.31
C GLY A 405 0.85 6.44 16.16
N ASP A 406 0.97 5.15 16.49
CA ASP A 406 1.01 4.08 15.49
C ASP A 406 -0.36 3.83 14.85
N ASN A 407 -0.35 3.46 13.58
CA ASN A 407 -1.55 3.04 12.85
C ASN A 407 -2.00 1.63 13.29
N TYR A 408 -3.28 1.31 13.10
CA TYR A 408 -3.82 -0.03 13.39
C TYR A 408 -4.96 -0.43 12.45
N SER A 409 -5.12 -1.74 12.22
CA SER A 409 -6.36 -2.29 11.65
C SER A 409 -7.18 -2.94 12.76
N ILE A 410 -8.51 -2.79 12.69
CA ILE A 410 -9.42 -3.42 13.67
C ILE A 410 -9.30 -4.96 13.68
N LYS A 411 -8.87 -5.58 12.57
CA LYS A 411 -8.63 -7.03 12.50
C LYS A 411 -7.47 -7.50 13.37
N ASP A 412 -6.48 -6.63 13.60
CA ASP A 412 -5.27 -6.98 14.37
C ASP A 412 -5.48 -6.82 15.89
N LEU A 413 -6.65 -6.30 16.32
CA LEU A 413 -6.96 -6.04 17.72
C LEU A 413 -7.72 -7.18 18.42
N ASN A 414 -8.09 -8.24 17.71
CA ASN A 414 -8.92 -9.36 18.22
C ASN A 414 -10.26 -8.93 18.84
N ILE A 415 -10.76 -7.72 18.51
CA ILE A 415 -12.03 -7.19 19.01
C ILE A 415 -13.20 -7.89 18.31
N ILE A 416 -13.13 -8.03 16.98
CA ILE A 416 -14.23 -8.55 16.15
C ILE A 416 -14.58 -10.01 16.52
N GLU A 417 -13.56 -10.82 16.82
CA GLU A 417 -13.71 -12.24 17.18
C GLU A 417 -14.51 -12.44 18.47
N ASN A 418 -14.49 -11.46 19.38
CA ASN A 418 -15.00 -11.57 20.74
C ASN A 418 -16.25 -10.71 21.01
N LEU A 419 -16.90 -10.21 19.95
CA LEU A 419 -18.11 -9.39 20.10
C LEU A 419 -19.26 -10.22 20.69
N SER A 420 -19.94 -9.65 21.68
CA SER A 420 -21.19 -10.20 22.23
C SER A 420 -22.35 -10.04 21.23
N SER A 421 -23.45 -10.76 21.46
CA SER A 421 -24.71 -10.49 20.75
C SER A 421 -25.13 -9.03 20.95
N GLY A 422 -25.69 -8.41 19.92
CA GLY A 422 -26.12 -7.02 19.96
C GLY A 422 -25.36 -6.10 19.00
N TRP A 423 -25.57 -4.80 19.18
CA TRP A 423 -24.93 -3.75 18.39
C TRP A 423 -23.59 -3.35 18.99
N HIS A 424 -22.64 -3.02 18.13
CA HIS A 424 -21.32 -2.50 18.50
C HIS A 424 -20.94 -1.38 17.56
N LEU A 425 -20.35 -0.31 18.09
CA LEU A 425 -19.77 0.77 17.29
C LEU A 425 -18.25 0.66 17.32
N LEU A 426 -17.66 0.24 16.21
CA LEU A 426 -16.23 -0.02 16.09
C LEU A 426 -15.56 1.02 15.18
N GLY A 427 -14.25 1.16 15.34
CA GLY A 427 -13.40 2.06 14.56
C GLY A 427 -12.20 1.33 13.97
N THR A 428 -11.79 1.68 12.76
CA THR A 428 -10.55 1.19 12.16
C THR A 428 -9.76 2.36 11.58
N ASN A 429 -8.43 2.30 11.73
CA ASN A 429 -7.53 3.30 11.16
C ASN A 429 -7.00 2.88 9.77
N LYS A 430 -6.95 1.58 9.46
CA LYS A 430 -6.71 1.04 8.10
C LYS A 430 -8.00 0.56 7.44
N SER A 431 -8.08 0.67 6.11
CA SER A 431 -9.21 0.13 5.37
C SER A 431 -9.32 -1.38 5.55
N ILE A 432 -10.55 -1.89 5.58
CA ILE A 432 -10.82 -3.32 5.72
C ILE A 432 -12.05 -3.70 4.90
N THR A 433 -11.98 -4.81 4.18
CA THR A 433 -13.12 -5.27 3.39
C THR A 433 -14.18 -5.92 4.27
N VAL A 434 -15.43 -5.89 3.82
CA VAL A 434 -16.54 -6.59 4.48
C VAL A 434 -16.26 -8.10 4.60
N ASN A 435 -15.61 -8.69 3.60
CA ASN A 435 -15.29 -10.11 3.60
C ASN A 435 -14.24 -10.46 4.67
N GLU A 436 -13.20 -9.64 4.84
CA GLU A 436 -12.24 -9.79 5.93
C GLU A 436 -12.95 -9.72 7.29
N ILE A 437 -13.79 -8.71 7.53
CA ILE A 437 -14.55 -8.58 8.79
C ILE A 437 -15.39 -9.84 9.05
N LYS A 438 -16.16 -10.30 8.06
CA LYS A 438 -17.04 -11.47 8.20
C LYS A 438 -16.27 -12.78 8.41
N SER A 439 -15.03 -12.87 7.92
CA SER A 439 -14.19 -14.04 8.14
C SER A 439 -13.70 -14.17 9.60
N LEU A 440 -13.61 -13.05 10.32
CA LEU A 440 -13.18 -13.02 11.73
C LEU A 440 -14.31 -13.41 12.70
N ASN A 441 -15.57 -13.14 12.33
CA ASN A 441 -16.72 -13.51 13.15
C ASN A 441 -17.94 -13.85 12.29
N THR A 442 -18.29 -15.13 12.25
CA THR A 442 -19.40 -15.67 11.45
C THR A 442 -20.78 -15.33 12.02
N ASN A 443 -20.86 -14.81 13.25
CA ASN A 443 -22.11 -14.37 13.86
C ASN A 443 -22.50 -12.93 13.47
N ILE A 444 -21.65 -12.22 12.71
CA ILE A 444 -21.98 -10.91 12.18
C ILE A 444 -23.14 -11.04 11.18
N VAL A 445 -24.26 -10.39 11.52
CA VAL A 445 -25.47 -10.36 10.71
C VAL A 445 -25.48 -9.15 9.80
N SER A 446 -25.03 -7.99 10.29
CA SER A 446 -25.09 -6.75 9.52
C SER A 446 -23.95 -5.80 9.86
N LEU A 447 -23.47 -5.07 8.84
CA LEU A 447 -22.47 -4.02 8.95
C LEU A 447 -23.01 -2.74 8.33
N TRP A 448 -22.79 -1.61 8.98
CA TRP A 448 -23.22 -0.30 8.52
C TRP A 448 -22.11 0.73 8.64
N SER A 449 -21.93 1.55 7.61
CA SER A 449 -21.03 2.69 7.63
C SER A 449 -21.77 3.94 7.20
N TYR A 450 -21.31 5.09 7.66
CA TYR A 450 -21.85 6.38 7.25
C TYR A 450 -20.78 7.15 6.48
N ASP A 451 -20.98 7.30 5.18
CA ASP A 451 -20.08 8.04 4.30
C ASP A 451 -20.83 9.16 3.61
N THR A 452 -20.20 10.34 3.51
CA THR A 452 -20.69 11.50 2.73
C THR A 452 -22.20 11.79 2.87
N LYS A 453 -22.73 11.70 4.09
CA LYS A 453 -24.15 11.90 4.47
C LYS A 453 -25.13 10.81 4.04
N LYS A 454 -24.64 9.61 3.75
CA LYS A 454 -25.45 8.46 3.39
C LYS A 454 -25.03 7.24 4.19
N TRP A 455 -26.00 6.39 4.47
CA TRP A 455 -25.74 5.07 5.03
C TRP A 455 -25.36 4.11 3.91
N LEU A 456 -24.37 3.27 4.19
CA LEU A 456 -24.01 2.09 3.44
C LEU A 456 -24.19 0.89 4.35
N ALA A 457 -24.68 -0.21 3.82
CA ALA A 457 -24.89 -1.40 4.63
C ALA A 457 -24.77 -2.70 3.85
N THR A 458 -24.49 -3.77 4.58
CA THR A 458 -24.57 -5.15 4.10
C THR A 458 -25.15 -6.02 5.20
N ALA A 459 -25.81 -7.10 4.82
CA ALA A 459 -26.36 -8.07 5.75
C ALA A 459 -26.34 -9.48 5.18
N THR A 460 -26.43 -10.48 6.06
CA THR A 460 -26.49 -11.90 5.70
C THR A 460 -27.88 -12.51 5.91
N GLU A 461 -28.73 -11.88 6.72
CA GLU A 461 -30.07 -12.39 7.06
C GLU A 461 -31.18 -11.67 6.28
N ALA A 462 -32.21 -12.43 5.90
CA ALA A 462 -33.25 -12.00 4.97
C ALA A 462 -33.99 -10.72 5.42
N ASP A 463 -34.27 -10.60 6.71
CA ASP A 463 -35.00 -9.44 7.26
C ASP A 463 -34.17 -8.15 7.18
N PHE A 464 -32.86 -8.23 7.45
CA PHE A 464 -31.96 -7.10 7.30
C PHE A 464 -31.78 -6.74 5.82
N ILE A 465 -31.60 -7.74 4.95
CA ILE A 465 -31.48 -7.53 3.49
C ILE A 465 -32.72 -6.82 2.97
N ALA A 466 -33.93 -7.30 3.31
CA ALA A 466 -35.19 -6.68 2.91
C ALA A 466 -35.28 -5.22 3.39
N ASN A 467 -34.83 -4.93 4.62
CA ASN A 467 -34.82 -3.58 5.17
C ASN A 467 -33.82 -2.64 4.48
N ILE A 468 -32.65 -3.13 4.09
CA ILE A 468 -31.62 -2.39 3.34
C ILE A 468 -32.13 -2.08 1.94
N THR A 469 -32.64 -3.09 1.23
CA THR A 469 -33.19 -2.94 -0.12
C THR A 469 -34.37 -1.99 -0.16
N LYS A 470 -35.32 -2.11 0.78
CA LYS A 470 -36.50 -1.23 0.87
C LYS A 470 -36.14 0.25 1.04
N ARG A 471 -34.99 0.53 1.68
CA ARG A 471 -34.50 1.90 1.94
C ARG A 471 -33.51 2.39 0.89
N GLU A 472 -33.27 1.61 -0.17
CA GLU A 472 -32.32 1.93 -1.23
C GLU A 472 -30.92 2.26 -0.69
N ILE A 473 -30.51 1.56 0.37
CA ILE A 473 -29.20 1.75 0.99
C ILE A 473 -28.13 1.13 0.09
N THR A 474 -27.10 1.90 -0.19
CA THR A 474 -25.96 1.46 -1.01
C THR A 474 -25.25 0.28 -0.34
N PRO A 475 -24.89 -0.78 -1.09
CA PRO A 475 -24.11 -1.89 -0.57
C PRO A 475 -22.77 -1.42 0.00
N LEU A 476 -22.44 -1.91 1.18
CA LEU A 476 -21.13 -1.70 1.80
C LEU A 476 -20.15 -2.78 1.32
N GLU A 477 -19.03 -2.37 0.72
CA GLU A 477 -17.97 -3.28 0.25
C GLU A 477 -16.74 -3.28 1.17
N SER A 478 -16.39 -2.10 1.72
CA SER A 478 -15.28 -1.90 2.64
C SER A 478 -15.56 -0.76 3.62
N ILE A 479 -14.87 -0.78 4.75
CA ILE A 479 -14.74 0.35 5.65
C ILE A 479 -13.45 1.07 5.28
N GLY A 480 -13.53 2.39 5.04
CA GLY A 480 -12.35 3.21 4.78
C GLY A 480 -11.48 3.40 6.01
N SER A 481 -10.25 3.88 5.80
CA SER A 481 -9.36 4.29 6.90
C SER A 481 -9.99 5.38 7.78
N ASN A 482 -9.61 5.38 9.05
CA ASN A 482 -10.06 6.30 10.11
C ASN A 482 -11.58 6.42 10.29
N SER A 483 -12.34 5.38 9.92
CA SER A 483 -13.79 5.42 9.90
C SER A 483 -14.39 4.55 11.02
N ALA A 484 -15.52 5.00 11.55
CA ALA A 484 -16.34 4.17 12.43
C ALA A 484 -17.48 3.49 11.68
N PHE A 485 -17.87 2.32 12.16
CA PHE A 485 -18.91 1.49 11.56
C PHE A 485 -19.65 0.70 12.64
N TRP A 486 -20.93 0.43 12.37
CA TRP A 486 -21.75 -0.41 13.22
C TRP A 486 -21.65 -1.87 12.81
N VAL A 487 -21.63 -2.74 13.81
CA VAL A 487 -21.70 -4.19 13.66
C VAL A 487 -22.88 -4.69 14.47
N TYR A 488 -23.71 -5.54 13.87
CA TYR A 488 -24.71 -6.31 14.60
C TYR A 488 -24.32 -7.78 14.59
N VAL A 489 -24.23 -8.36 15.78
CA VAL A 489 -23.90 -9.76 16.03
C VAL A 489 -25.11 -10.45 16.64
N LYS A 490 -25.41 -11.67 16.20
CA LYS A 490 -26.52 -12.46 16.76
C LYS A 490 -26.13 -13.24 18.01
#